data_AF-A0A2Z6RKT8-F1
#
_entry.id   AF-A0A2Z6RKT8-F1
#
_cell.length_a   1.000
_cell.length_b   1.000
_cell.length_c   1.000
_cell.angle_alpha   90.00
_cell.angle_beta   90.00
_cell.angle_gamma   90.00
#
_symmetry.space_group_name_H-M   'P 1'
#
loop_
_entity.id
_entity.type
_entity.pdbx_description
1 polymer ?
#
loop_
_entity_poly.entity_id
_entity_poly.type
_entity_poly.pdbx_seq_one_letter_code
_entity_poly.pdbx_strand_id
1 'polypeptide(L)' 'MSTQNQLADTKPTYQEIEQALINVVKAGIYYRRPKDGKFMQSYKERIKKLRQAEDPQEYVLKLAMTIFPNEG' A
#
# COMPACT_ATOMS: atom_id res chain seq x y z
N MET A 1 -13.40 3.58 24.65
CA MET A 1 -12.07 2.98 24.39
C MET A 1 -11.61 3.50 23.04
N SER A 2 -10.93 4.64 23.05
CA SER A 2 -10.44 5.28 21.84
C SER A 2 -9.22 4.51 21.36
N THR A 3 -9.33 3.81 20.24
CA THR A 3 -8.19 3.30 19.48
C THR A 3 -7.46 4.49 18.86
N GLN A 4 -6.85 5.32 19.70
CA GLN A 4 -5.75 6.14 19.24
C GLN A 4 -4.65 5.16 18.87
N ASN A 5 -4.48 4.98 17.57
CA ASN A 5 -3.41 4.20 16.97
C ASN A 5 -2.12 4.51 17.70
N GLN A 6 -1.66 3.56 18.52
CA GLN A 6 -0.26 3.40 18.81
C GLN A 6 0.37 3.03 17.46
N LEU A 7 0.59 4.04 16.61
CA LEU A 7 1.65 3.96 15.63
C LEU A 7 2.89 3.76 16.48
N ALA A 8 3.29 2.50 16.67
CA ALA A 8 4.57 2.19 17.26
C ALA A 8 5.60 3.07 16.55
N ASP A 9 6.57 3.63 17.27
CA ASP A 9 7.68 4.42 16.74
C ASP A 9 8.54 3.67 15.68
N THR A 10 8.12 2.46 15.31
CA THR A 10 8.71 1.61 14.30
C THR A 10 8.14 1.93 12.92
N LYS A 11 9.04 2.27 11.99
CA LYS A 11 8.73 2.38 10.56
C LYS A 11 8.09 1.08 10.07
N PRO A 12 6.99 1.13 9.29
CA PRO A 12 6.37 -0.07 8.75
C PRO A 12 7.33 -0.81 7.82
N THR A 13 7.33 -2.13 7.93
CA THR A 13 8.04 -3.04 7.03
C THR A 13 7.35 -3.11 5.67
N TYR A 14 8.10 -3.45 4.62
CA TYR A 14 7.53 -3.65 3.29
C TYR A 14 6.42 -4.72 3.28
N GLN A 15 6.51 -5.72 4.17
CA GLN A 15 5.53 -6.81 4.29
C GLN A 15 4.19 -6.31 4.84
N GLU A 16 4.22 -5.44 5.85
CA GLU A 16 3.02 -4.79 6.38
C GLU A 16 2.35 -3.91 5.33
N ILE A 17 3.15 -3.19 4.54
CA ILE A 17 2.65 -2.38 3.41
C ILE A 17 2.07 -3.26 2.31
N GLU A 18 2.72 -4.36 1.95
CA GLU A 18 2.19 -5.33 0.99
C GLU A 18 0.84 -5.88 1.46
N GLN A 19 0.75 -6.28 2.73
CA GLN A 19 -0.48 -6.80 3.31
C GLN A 19 -1.59 -5.73 3.31
N ALA A 20 -1.26 -4.47 3.57
CA ALA A 20 -2.21 -3.36 3.47
C ALA A 20 -2.73 -3.19 2.03
N LEU A 21 -1.85 -3.24 1.01
CA LEU A 21 -2.25 -3.18 -0.40
C LEU A 21 -3.18 -4.35 -0.77
N ILE A 22 -2.86 -5.56 -0.31
CA ILE A 22 -3.72 -6.76 -0.51
C ILE A 22 -5.08 -6.56 0.16
N ASN A 23 -5.12 -6.00 1.37
CA ASN A 23 -6.36 -5.74 2.09
C ASN A 23 -7.25 -4.73 1.36
N VAL A 24 -6.67 -3.72 0.70
CA VAL A 24 -7.43 -2.80 -0.16
C VAL A 24 -8.03 -3.50 -1.37
N VAL A 25 -7.30 -4.41 -2.02
CA VAL A 25 -7.83 -5.24 -3.12
C VAL A 25 -8.98 -6.12 -2.64
N LYS A 26 -8.83 -6.79 -1.49
CA LYS A 26 -9.89 -7.60 -0.87
C LYS A 26 -11.13 -6.76 -0.55
N ALA A 27 -10.96 -5.56 0.01
CA ALA A 27 -12.05 -4.62 0.25
C ALA A 27 -12.73 -4.21 -1.06
N GLY A 28 -11.98 -3.94 -2.13
CA GLY A 28 -12.54 -3.66 -3.45
C GLY A 28 -13.44 -4.77 -3.96
N ILE A 29 -13.04 -6.04 -3.77
CA ILE A 29 -13.86 -7.21 -4.11
C ILE A 29 -15.13 -7.23 -3.25
N TYR A 30 -15.00 -7.05 -1.94
CA TYR A 30 -16.13 -7.04 -0.99
C TYR A 30 -17.18 -5.98 -1.38
N TYR A 31 -16.73 -4.77 -1.74
CA TYR A 31 -17.59 -3.68 -2.20
C TYR A 31 -17.95 -3.74 -3.69
N ARG A 32 -17.78 -4.89 -4.35
CA ARG A 32 -18.15 -5.14 -5.75
C ARG A 32 -17.57 -4.11 -6.73
N ARG A 33 -16.36 -3.60 -6.48
CA ARG A 33 -15.65 -2.78 -7.45
C ARG A 33 -15.38 -3.60 -8.73
N PRO A 34 -15.45 -3.00 -9.93
CA PRO A 34 -15.12 -3.70 -11.16
C PRO A 34 -13.70 -4.28 -11.10
N LYS A 35 -13.55 -5.57 -11.38
CA LYS A 35 -12.25 -6.28 -11.28
C LYS A 35 -11.17 -5.67 -12.17
N ASP A 36 -11.58 -5.13 -13.32
CA ASP A 36 -10.74 -4.45 -14.30
C ASP A 36 -10.82 -2.93 -14.22
N GLY A 37 -11.51 -2.41 -13.20
CA GLY A 37 -11.56 -0.99 -12.92
C GLY A 37 -10.19 -0.45 -12.53
N LYS A 38 -9.94 0.81 -12.89
CA LYS A 38 -8.69 1.53 -12.58
C LYS A 38 -8.28 1.39 -11.10
N PHE A 39 -9.26 1.40 -10.19
CA PHE A 39 -9.03 1.15 -8.77
C PHE A 39 -8.32 -0.20 -8.53
N MET A 40 -8.94 -1.31 -8.94
CA MET A 40 -8.40 -2.66 -8.71
C MET A 40 -7.05 -2.85 -9.40
N GLN A 41 -6.91 -2.37 -10.64
CA GLN A 41 -5.68 -2.49 -11.40
C GLN A 41 -4.53 -1.70 -10.76
N SER A 42 -4.80 -0.49 -10.26
CA SER A 42 -3.77 0.34 -9.62
C SER A 42 -3.13 -0.33 -8.39
N TYR A 43 -3.92 -0.98 -7.53
CA TYR A 43 -3.40 -1.68 -6.35
C TYR A 43 -2.69 -2.98 -6.71
N LYS A 44 -3.22 -3.76 -7.67
CA LYS A 44 -2.56 -4.97 -8.18
C LYS A 44 -1.18 -4.67 -8.77
N GLU A 45 -1.08 -3.60 -9.56
CA GLU A 45 0.20 -3.16 -10.12
C GLU A 45 1.19 -2.70 -9.05
N ARG A 46 0.74 -2.02 -8.00
CA ARG A 46 1.61 -1.66 -6.86
C ARG A 46 2.15 -2.89 -6.13
N ILE A 47 1.31 -3.91 -5.90
CA ILE A 47 1.74 -5.19 -5.29
C ILE A 47 2.77 -5.89 -6.19
N LYS A 48 2.49 -5.95 -7.50
CA LYS A 48 3.39 -6.57 -8.47
C LYS A 48 4.76 -5.89 -8.48
N LYS A 49 4.79 -4.56 -8.58
CA LYS A 49 6.03 -3.78 -8.57
C LYS A 49 6.80 -3.92 -7.27
N LEU A 50 6.10 -3.93 -6.12
CA LEU A 50 6.72 -4.14 -4.81
C LEU A 50 7.44 -5.50 -4.73
N ARG A 51 6.80 -6.58 -5.20
CA ARG A 51 7.39 -7.93 -5.23
C ARG A 51 8.55 -8.09 -6.20
N GLN A 52 8.61 -7.24 -7.22
CA GLN A 52 9.64 -7.25 -8.25
C GLN A 52 10.79 -6.28 -7.96
N ALA A 53 10.67 -5.46 -6.91
CA ALA A 53 11.72 -4.53 -6.53
C ALA A 53 12.95 -5.29 -6.02
N GLU A 54 14.14 -4.83 -6.41
CA GLU A 54 15.42 -5.32 -5.90
C GLU A 54 15.52 -5.11 -4.39
N ASP A 55 15.12 -3.92 -3.93
CA ASP A 55 14.91 -3.60 -2.52
C ASP A 55 13.45 -3.15 -2.28
N PRO A 56 12.58 -4.05 -1.77
CA PRO A 56 11.19 -3.71 -1.48
C PRO A 56 11.02 -2.60 -0.44
N GLN A 57 11.94 -2.48 0.52
CA GLN A 57 11.86 -1.45 1.56
C GLN A 57 12.20 -0.08 0.97
N GLU A 58 13.26 0.02 0.18
CA GLU A 58 13.63 1.26 -0.50
C GLU A 58 12.56 1.68 -1.53
N TYR A 59 11.98 0.71 -2.27
CA TYR A 59 10.89 0.96 -3.20
C TYR A 59 9.69 1.62 -2.51
N VAL A 60 9.28 1.11 -1.34
CA VAL A 60 8.17 1.70 -0.55
C VAL A 60 8.49 3.15 -0.17
N LEU A 61 9.71 3.43 0.29
CA LEU A 61 10.12 4.78 0.69
C LEU A 61 10.06 5.75 -0.49
N LYS A 62 10.66 5.40 -1.64
CA LYS A 62 10.64 6.23 -2.86
C LYS A 62 9.22 6.47 -3.35
N LEU A 63 8.37 5.43 -3.33
CA LEU A 63 6.97 5.54 -3.73
C LEU A 63 6.19 6.47 -2.79
N ALA A 64 6.41 6.36 -1.48
CA ALA A 64 5.77 7.23 -0.49
C ALA A 64 6.14 8.70 -0.70
N MET A 65 7.43 9.00 -0.91
CA MET A 65 7.89 10.36 -1.21
C MET A 65 7.28 10.94 -2.49
N THR A 66 7.01 10.08 -3.48
CA THR A 66 6.37 10.51 -4.74
C THR A 66 4.88 10.81 -4.57
N ILE A 67 4.17 10.02 -3.75
CA ILE A 67 2.71 10.14 -3.55
C ILE A 67 2.39 11.24 -2.54
N PHE A 68 3.19 11.37 -1.50
CA PHE A 68 3.04 12.32 -0.41
C PHE A 68 4.33 13.17 -0.32
N PRO A 69 4.55 14.09 -1.28
CA PRO A 69 5.70 14.96 -1.23
C PRO A 69 5.65 15.83 0.04
N ASN A 70 6.80 16.04 0.66
CA ASN A 70 6.91 16.83 1.90
C ASN A 70 6.71 18.33 1.68
N GLU A 71 6.81 18.79 0.43
CA GLU A 71 6.63 20.17 0.03
C GLU A 71 5.61 20.21 -1.10
N GLY A 72 4.54 21.00 -0.90
CA GLY A 72 3.51 21.30 -1.88
C GLY A 72 3.35 22.80 -2.01
#